data_AF-Q8A3T2-F1
#
_entry.id   AF-Q8A3T2-F1
#
_cell.length_a   1.000
_cell.length_b   1.000
_cell.length_c   1.000
_cell.angle_alpha   90.00
_cell.angle_beta   90.00
_cell.angle_gamma   90.00
#
_symmetry.space_group_name_H-M   'P 1'
#
loop_
_entity.id
_entity.type
_entity.pdbx_description
1 polymer ?
#
loop_
_entity_poly.entity_id
_entity_poly.type
_entity_poly.pdbx_seq_one_letter_code
_entity_poly.pdbx_strand_id
1 'polypeptide(L)'
;MKLKELVKQFIPMNYWNTRRKASIIRQQGKVADFWAPILKAYYNGEIERYSLKPKKKLGTQKVIWQYWGQGIDKDELPEIIQICFDSVDRNKNDYQVIRLTDITISEYIDLPDFVWRKREYVQFTRTFFSDLLRVALLSTYGGVWLDATILLTGSIPAVYEKTDFFMYQRSDEEKNKKYWENVYAYYFGWEPNFKVRMLSSILFAQKESEIISTLTDLLLYFWKTQDSLPDYFCFQILFNELVANYRPAENCPIVNDCIPHIIQTKINGTYDDVSFEEALELSNIHKMTYFDAAAMIRLKMVLRLARNA
;
A
#
# COMPACT_ATOMS: atom_id res chain seq x y z
N MET A 1 21.34 18.93 -22.54
CA MET A 1 21.71 18.29 -21.26
C MET A 1 22.46 19.24 -20.32
N LYS A 2 23.51 19.96 -20.76
CA LYS A 2 24.32 20.86 -19.92
C LYS A 2 23.62 22.09 -19.31
N LEU A 3 22.59 22.65 -19.96
CA LEU A 3 21.90 23.86 -19.48
C LEU A 3 21.02 23.61 -18.23
N LYS A 4 20.36 22.45 -18.14
CA LYS A 4 19.53 22.07 -16.98
C LYS A 4 20.37 21.84 -15.71
N GLU A 5 21.59 21.34 -15.85
CA GLU A 5 22.49 21.13 -14.72
C GLU A 5 23.14 22.43 -14.25
N LEU A 6 23.54 23.32 -15.17
CA LEU A 6 24.03 24.65 -14.81
C LEU A 6 22.97 25.48 -14.08
N VAL A 7 21.72 25.49 -14.56
CA VAL A 7 20.62 26.24 -13.93
C VAL A 7 20.28 25.69 -12.53
N LYS A 8 20.52 24.39 -12.27
CA LYS A 8 20.36 23.81 -10.93
C LYS A 8 21.34 24.36 -9.91
N GLN A 9 22.54 24.79 -10.32
CA GLN A 9 23.57 25.32 -9.42
C GLN A 9 23.28 26.75 -8.93
N PHE A 10 22.50 27.53 -9.69
CA PHE A 10 22.23 28.95 -9.38
C PHE A 10 20.89 29.22 -8.72
N ILE A 11 20.00 28.22 -8.65
CA ILE A 11 18.70 28.35 -8.01
C ILE A 11 18.83 27.79 -6.59
N PRO A 12 18.52 28.59 -5.54
CA PRO A 12 18.56 28.12 -4.16
C PRO A 12 17.78 26.82 -3.98
N MET A 13 18.35 25.85 -3.27
CA MET A 13 17.72 24.52 -3.05
C MET A 13 16.29 24.63 -2.51
N ASN A 14 16.02 25.65 -1.70
CA ASN A 14 14.69 25.94 -1.16
C ASN A 14 13.67 26.24 -2.28
N TYR A 15 14.05 27.01 -3.30
CA TYR A 15 13.16 27.32 -4.43
C TYR A 15 12.88 26.09 -5.29
N TRP A 16 13.87 25.22 -5.51
CA TRP A 16 13.66 23.94 -6.18
C TRP A 16 12.68 23.04 -5.42
N ASN A 17 12.82 22.96 -4.10
CA ASN A 17 11.93 22.18 -3.25
C ASN A 17 10.49 22.70 -3.30
N THR A 18 10.28 24.02 -3.22
CA THR A 18 8.95 24.62 -3.36
C THR A 18 8.33 24.34 -4.73
N ARG A 19 9.09 24.48 -5.83
CA ARG A 19 8.58 24.19 -7.19
C ARG A 19 8.26 22.72 -7.39
N ARG A 20 9.12 21.83 -6.88
CA ARG A 20 8.89 20.37 -6.91
C ARG A 20 7.59 20.04 -6.18
N LYS A 21 7.44 20.52 -4.95
CA LYS A 21 6.25 20.31 -4.11
C LYS A 21 4.97 20.82 -4.79
N ALA A 22 4.99 22.05 -5.35
CA ALA A 22 3.86 22.58 -6.10
C ALA A 22 3.51 21.73 -7.34
N SER A 23 4.51 21.21 -8.05
CA SER A 23 4.28 20.32 -9.19
C SER A 23 3.65 18.97 -8.77
N ILE A 24 4.05 18.43 -7.62
CA ILE A 24 3.50 17.18 -7.07
C ILE A 24 2.04 17.38 -6.67
N ILE A 25 1.74 18.44 -5.90
CA ILE A 25 0.37 18.78 -5.51
C ILE A 25 -0.52 18.96 -6.74
N ARG A 26 -0.04 19.66 -7.77
CA ARG A 26 -0.79 19.83 -9.02
C ARG A 26 -1.04 18.49 -9.72
N GLN A 27 -0.06 17.59 -9.75
CA GLN A 27 -0.23 16.29 -10.38
C GLN A 27 -1.22 15.42 -9.62
N GLN A 28 -1.11 15.35 -8.28
CA GLN A 28 -2.10 14.65 -7.45
C GLN A 28 -3.50 15.26 -7.57
N GLY A 29 -3.59 16.60 -7.67
CA GLY A 29 -4.83 17.32 -7.91
C GLY A 29 -5.52 16.91 -9.22
N LYS A 30 -4.77 16.74 -10.32
CA LYS A 30 -5.34 16.23 -11.57
C LYS A 30 -5.94 14.83 -11.45
N VAL A 31 -5.35 13.97 -10.63
CA VAL A 31 -5.88 12.62 -10.37
C VAL A 31 -7.14 12.70 -9.50
N ALA A 32 -7.17 13.62 -8.53
CA ALA A 32 -8.38 13.90 -7.76
C ALA A 32 -9.51 14.44 -8.66
N ASP A 33 -9.21 15.39 -9.55
CA ASP A 33 -10.14 15.93 -10.54
C ASP A 33 -10.67 14.85 -11.50
N PHE A 34 -9.84 13.86 -11.83
CA PHE A 34 -10.25 12.68 -12.58
C PHE A 34 -11.25 11.81 -11.80
N TRP A 35 -11.02 11.59 -10.49
CA TRP A 35 -11.92 10.79 -9.66
C TRP A 35 -13.22 11.50 -9.28
N ALA A 36 -13.22 12.82 -9.17
CA ALA A 36 -14.38 13.61 -8.73
C ALA A 36 -15.69 13.31 -9.51
N PRO A 37 -15.74 13.33 -10.85
CA PRO A 37 -16.96 12.99 -11.58
C PRO A 37 -17.36 11.51 -11.42
N ILE A 38 -16.39 10.60 -11.27
CA ILE A 38 -16.64 9.16 -11.08
C ILE A 38 -17.26 8.90 -9.70
N LEU A 39 -16.69 9.49 -8.64
CA LEU A 39 -17.25 9.40 -7.29
C LEU A 39 -18.67 9.97 -7.25
N LYS A 40 -18.90 11.13 -7.86
CA LYS A 40 -20.25 11.71 -7.97
C LYS A 40 -21.22 10.76 -8.66
N ALA A 41 -20.84 10.18 -9.81
CA ALA A 41 -21.67 9.23 -10.54
C ALA A 41 -21.97 7.96 -9.69
N TYR A 42 -20.98 7.45 -8.95
CA TYR A 42 -21.17 6.30 -8.05
C TYR A 42 -22.21 6.59 -6.96
N TYR A 43 -22.13 7.74 -6.30
CA TYR A 43 -23.10 8.11 -5.25
C TYR A 43 -24.48 8.53 -5.78
N ASN A 44 -24.57 8.89 -7.07
CA ASN A 44 -25.84 9.05 -7.76
C ASN A 44 -26.48 7.72 -8.19
N GLY A 45 -25.78 6.58 -8.02
CA GLY A 45 -26.25 5.26 -8.46
C GLY A 45 -26.07 5.00 -9.95
N GLU A 46 -25.24 5.78 -10.65
CA GLU A 46 -24.97 5.66 -12.08
C GLU A 46 -23.87 4.61 -12.39
N ILE A 47 -23.07 4.25 -11.39
CA ILE A 47 -22.03 3.22 -11.48
C ILE A 47 -22.52 1.95 -10.77
N GLU A 48 -22.37 0.82 -11.45
CA GLU A 48 -22.76 -0.49 -10.92
C GLU A 48 -21.93 -0.87 -9.68
N ARG A 49 -22.60 -1.57 -8.76
CA ARG A 49 -21.92 -2.25 -7.63
C ARG A 49 -21.57 -3.67 -8.03
N TYR A 50 -20.36 -4.10 -7.72
CA TYR A 50 -19.86 -5.42 -8.05
C TYR A 50 -20.00 -6.35 -6.84
N SER A 51 -20.86 -7.35 -6.96
CA SER A 51 -20.97 -8.41 -5.96
C SER A 51 -20.01 -9.55 -6.28
N LEU A 52 -18.74 -9.39 -5.91
CA LEU A 52 -17.75 -10.47 -5.99
C LEU A 52 -18.12 -11.57 -4.99
N LYS A 53 -17.94 -12.83 -5.40
CA LYS A 53 -18.32 -14.00 -4.60
C LYS A 53 -17.11 -14.86 -4.27
N PRO A 54 -17.03 -15.39 -3.04
CA PRO A 54 -15.97 -16.31 -2.68
C PRO A 54 -16.14 -17.65 -3.41
N LYS A 55 -15.07 -18.19 -3.99
CA LYS A 55 -15.07 -19.54 -4.61
C LYS A 55 -14.73 -20.63 -3.62
N LYS A 56 -13.84 -20.32 -2.67
CA LYS A 56 -13.48 -21.21 -1.55
C LYS A 56 -14.13 -20.73 -0.26
N LYS A 57 -14.55 -21.68 0.59
CA LYS A 57 -14.96 -21.40 1.97
C LYS A 57 -13.73 -21.50 2.87
N LEU A 58 -13.35 -20.39 3.53
CA LEU A 58 -12.22 -20.36 4.46
C LEU A 58 -12.64 -20.64 5.92
N GLY A 59 -13.93 -20.87 6.18
CA GLY A 59 -14.46 -21.08 7.53
C GLY A 59 -14.39 -19.81 8.37
N THR A 60 -14.10 -19.96 9.67
CA THR A 60 -13.93 -18.85 10.62
C THR A 60 -12.46 -18.44 10.79
N GLN A 61 -11.55 -18.98 9.97
CA GLN A 61 -10.13 -18.70 10.06
C GLN A 61 -9.86 -17.27 9.57
N LYS A 62 -9.12 -16.51 10.37
CA LYS A 62 -8.58 -15.23 9.91
C LYS A 62 -7.56 -15.50 8.78
N VAL A 63 -7.54 -14.67 7.76
CA VAL A 63 -6.69 -14.87 6.59
C VAL A 63 -5.72 -13.70 6.39
N ILE A 64 -4.47 -14.04 6.09
CA ILE A 64 -3.46 -13.14 5.53
C ILE A 64 -3.32 -13.46 4.05
N TRP A 65 -3.61 -12.49 3.21
CA TRP A 65 -3.40 -12.53 1.76
C TRP A 65 -2.05 -11.93 1.42
N GLN A 66 -1.25 -12.66 0.65
CA GLN A 66 -0.08 -12.12 -0.03
C GLN A 66 -0.15 -12.50 -1.51
N TYR A 67 0.42 -11.67 -2.38
CA TYR A 67 0.44 -11.93 -3.82
C TYR A 67 1.84 -11.73 -4.40
N TRP A 68 2.27 -12.70 -5.19
CA TRP A 68 3.46 -12.64 -6.02
C TRP A 68 3.21 -13.34 -7.35
N GLY A 69 2.89 -12.56 -8.37
CA GLY A 69 2.31 -13.09 -9.61
C GLY A 69 3.20 -14.08 -10.37
N GLN A 70 4.53 -13.93 -10.26
CA GLN A 70 5.51 -14.71 -11.01
C GLN A 70 5.67 -16.16 -10.54
N GLY A 71 5.20 -16.51 -9.33
CA GLY A 71 5.37 -17.85 -8.76
C GLY A 71 6.04 -17.84 -7.38
N ILE A 72 5.63 -18.75 -6.51
CA ILE A 72 6.10 -18.83 -5.11
C ILE A 72 7.12 -19.94 -4.87
N ASP A 73 7.76 -20.45 -5.93
CA ASP A 73 8.86 -21.39 -5.78
C ASP A 73 10.01 -20.72 -5.02
N LYS A 74 10.48 -21.38 -3.97
CA LYS A 74 11.50 -20.83 -3.08
C LYS A 74 12.81 -20.56 -3.81
N ASP A 75 13.16 -21.39 -4.80
CA ASP A 75 14.43 -21.24 -5.53
C ASP A 75 14.40 -20.07 -6.52
N GLU A 76 13.21 -19.58 -6.89
CA GLU A 76 13.02 -18.46 -7.83
C GLU A 76 12.68 -17.14 -7.14
N LEU A 77 12.23 -17.18 -5.88
CA LEU A 77 11.86 -15.99 -5.13
C LEU A 77 13.08 -15.11 -4.80
N PRO A 78 13.01 -13.79 -5.02
CA PRO A 78 14.05 -12.89 -4.53
C PRO A 78 14.23 -13.03 -3.02
N GLU A 79 15.48 -12.97 -2.54
CA GLU A 79 15.82 -13.23 -1.14
C GLU A 79 15.00 -12.40 -0.14
N ILE A 80 14.76 -11.11 -0.45
CA ILE A 80 13.93 -10.26 0.41
C ILE A 80 12.48 -10.75 0.55
N ILE A 81 11.91 -11.31 -0.53
CA ILE A 81 10.55 -11.87 -0.50
C ILE A 81 10.53 -13.13 0.36
N GLN A 82 11.55 -13.99 0.25
CA GLN A 82 11.67 -15.18 1.11
C GLN A 82 11.74 -14.78 2.59
N ILE A 83 12.59 -13.80 2.94
CA ILE A 83 12.69 -13.28 4.31
C ILE A 83 11.33 -12.78 4.81
N CYS A 84 10.60 -12.04 3.98
CA CYS A 84 9.28 -11.50 4.33
C CYS A 84 8.26 -12.62 4.52
N PHE A 85 8.18 -13.59 3.60
CA PHE A 85 7.30 -14.76 3.74
C PHE A 85 7.60 -15.57 4.99
N ASP A 86 8.88 -15.90 5.23
CA ASP A 86 9.31 -16.61 6.44
C ASP A 86 8.99 -15.82 7.72
N SER A 87 9.01 -14.48 7.66
CA SER A 87 8.66 -13.64 8.80
C SER A 87 7.16 -13.66 9.09
N VAL A 88 6.33 -13.67 8.04
CA VAL A 88 4.87 -13.77 8.16
C VAL A 88 4.50 -15.14 8.71
N ASP A 89 5.07 -16.23 8.19
CA ASP A 89 4.74 -17.59 8.65
C ASP A 89 5.11 -17.82 10.12
N ARG A 90 6.17 -17.17 10.60
CA ARG A 90 6.58 -17.23 12.01
C ARG A 90 5.68 -16.41 12.95
N ASN A 91 5.11 -15.30 12.47
CA ASN A 91 4.41 -14.32 13.31
C ASN A 91 2.90 -14.21 13.05
N LYS A 92 2.36 -15.04 12.15
CA LYS A 92 0.95 -15.04 11.74
C LYS A 92 -0.05 -15.40 12.85
N ASN A 93 0.38 -15.88 14.01
CA ASN A 93 -0.52 -16.42 15.05
C ASN A 93 -1.55 -17.43 14.47
N ASP A 94 -2.83 -17.19 14.76
CA ASP A 94 -4.01 -17.96 14.35
C ASP A 94 -4.42 -17.73 12.89
N TYR A 95 -3.77 -16.81 12.18
CA TYR A 95 -4.07 -16.57 10.77
C TYR A 95 -3.63 -17.73 9.88
N GLN A 96 -4.46 -18.05 8.89
CA GLN A 96 -4.08 -18.79 7.70
C GLN A 96 -3.39 -17.84 6.73
N VAL A 97 -2.21 -18.20 6.22
CA VAL A 97 -1.53 -17.41 5.17
C VAL A 97 -1.84 -18.03 3.81
N ILE A 98 -2.37 -17.22 2.90
CA ILE A 98 -2.68 -17.61 1.53
C ILE A 98 -1.83 -16.75 0.59
N ARG A 99 -0.93 -17.40 -0.14
CA ARG A 99 -0.05 -16.76 -1.14
C ARG A 99 -0.58 -17.04 -2.53
N LEU A 100 -0.96 -15.98 -3.23
CA LEU A 100 -1.53 -16.03 -4.56
C LEU A 100 -0.46 -15.76 -5.63
N THR A 101 -0.62 -16.41 -6.77
CA THR A 101 0.13 -16.20 -8.01
C THR A 101 -0.84 -15.89 -9.14
N ASP A 102 -0.34 -15.55 -10.32
CA ASP A 102 -1.22 -15.27 -11.47
C ASP A 102 -2.16 -16.43 -11.81
N ILE A 103 -1.74 -17.67 -11.58
CA ILE A 103 -2.51 -18.87 -11.91
C ILE A 103 -3.45 -19.31 -10.78
N THR A 104 -3.14 -19.00 -9.51
CA THR A 104 -3.93 -19.48 -8.35
C THR A 104 -5.03 -18.51 -7.91
N ILE A 105 -5.07 -17.26 -8.41
CA ILE A 105 -6.13 -16.29 -8.06
C ILE A 105 -7.53 -16.84 -8.35
N SER A 106 -7.69 -17.49 -9.50
CA SER A 106 -8.96 -18.05 -9.97
C SER A 106 -9.51 -19.17 -9.07
N GLU A 107 -8.70 -19.70 -8.15
CA GLU A 107 -9.19 -20.66 -7.15
C GLU A 107 -9.97 -19.99 -6.01
N TYR A 108 -9.77 -18.70 -5.80
CA TYR A 108 -10.33 -17.95 -4.67
C TYR A 108 -11.38 -16.93 -5.12
N ILE A 109 -11.12 -16.20 -6.20
CA ILE A 109 -12.01 -15.15 -6.65
C ILE A 109 -12.05 -15.07 -8.17
N ASP A 110 -13.24 -14.88 -8.72
CA ASP A 110 -13.43 -14.55 -10.13
C ASP A 110 -13.55 -13.04 -10.26
N LEU A 111 -12.65 -12.45 -11.05
CA LEU A 111 -12.74 -11.05 -11.47
C LEU A 111 -13.42 -10.98 -12.85
N PRO A 112 -14.13 -9.89 -13.18
CA PRO A 112 -14.75 -9.73 -14.49
C PRO A 112 -13.75 -9.86 -15.65
N ASP A 113 -14.19 -10.42 -16.78
CA ASP A 113 -13.32 -10.71 -17.94
C ASP A 113 -12.51 -9.52 -18.47
N PHE A 114 -13.07 -8.30 -18.35
CA PHE A 114 -12.35 -7.09 -18.77
C PHE A 114 -11.06 -6.87 -17.98
N VAL A 115 -11.00 -7.30 -16.71
CA VAL A 115 -9.78 -7.21 -15.89
C VAL A 115 -8.70 -8.07 -16.51
N TRP A 116 -9.00 -9.34 -16.79
CA TRP A 116 -8.06 -10.29 -17.38
C TRP A 116 -7.57 -9.84 -18.75
N ARG A 117 -8.47 -9.37 -19.62
CA ARG A 117 -8.08 -8.80 -20.92
C ARG A 117 -7.15 -7.60 -20.78
N LYS A 118 -7.43 -6.67 -19.85
CA LYS A 118 -6.58 -5.49 -19.67
C LYS A 118 -5.21 -5.80 -19.08
N ARG A 119 -5.05 -6.89 -18.33
CA ARG A 119 -3.73 -7.33 -17.83
C ARG A 119 -2.74 -7.67 -18.95
N GLU A 120 -3.22 -7.94 -20.16
CA GLU A 120 -2.38 -8.18 -21.33
C GLU A 120 -1.74 -6.87 -21.86
N TYR A 121 -2.24 -5.70 -21.43
CA TYR A 121 -1.75 -4.40 -21.85
C TYR A 121 -0.68 -3.85 -20.89
N VAL A 122 0.39 -3.28 -21.45
CA VAL A 122 1.55 -2.77 -20.69
C VAL A 122 1.17 -1.67 -19.69
N GLN A 123 0.10 -0.92 -19.96
CA GLN A 123 -0.40 0.15 -19.12
C GLN A 123 -1.01 -0.37 -17.80
N PHE A 124 -1.48 -1.63 -17.77
CA PHE A 124 -2.10 -2.26 -16.61
C PHE A 124 -1.08 -3.11 -15.87
N THR A 125 -0.20 -2.41 -15.16
CA THR A 125 0.92 -3.02 -14.44
C THR A 125 0.46 -4.01 -13.37
N ARG A 126 1.35 -4.94 -13.01
CA ARG A 126 1.18 -5.86 -11.88
C ARG A 126 0.89 -5.12 -10.57
N THR A 127 1.51 -3.95 -10.37
CA THR A 127 1.26 -3.12 -9.18
C THR A 127 -0.18 -2.64 -9.12
N PHE A 128 -0.71 -2.09 -10.23
CA PHE A 128 -2.09 -1.63 -10.26
C PHE A 128 -3.08 -2.79 -10.18
N PHE A 129 -2.75 -3.94 -10.76
CA PHE A 129 -3.53 -5.16 -10.58
C PHE A 129 -3.58 -5.60 -9.11
N SER A 130 -2.46 -5.50 -8.40
CA SER A 130 -2.40 -5.77 -6.96
C SER A 130 -3.27 -4.80 -6.16
N ASP A 131 -3.45 -3.54 -6.62
CA ASP A 131 -4.38 -2.60 -5.99
C ASP A 131 -5.82 -3.06 -6.06
N LEU A 132 -6.25 -3.55 -7.23
CA LEU A 132 -7.58 -4.14 -7.39
C LEU A 132 -7.71 -5.44 -6.60
N LEU A 133 -6.74 -6.36 -6.73
CA LEU A 133 -6.82 -7.69 -6.12
C LEU A 133 -6.95 -7.61 -4.60
N ARG A 134 -6.25 -6.67 -3.94
CA ARG A 134 -6.31 -6.56 -2.48
C ARG A 134 -7.69 -6.17 -1.98
N VAL A 135 -8.31 -5.15 -2.58
CA VAL A 135 -9.64 -4.71 -2.14
C VAL A 135 -10.72 -5.72 -2.54
N ALA A 136 -10.55 -6.39 -3.69
CA ALA A 136 -11.45 -7.44 -4.13
C ALA A 136 -11.46 -8.65 -3.18
N LEU A 137 -10.28 -9.11 -2.74
CA LEU A 137 -10.17 -10.18 -1.76
C LEU A 137 -10.73 -9.75 -0.40
N LEU A 138 -10.36 -8.56 0.07
CA LEU A 138 -10.77 -8.07 1.38
C LEU A 138 -12.27 -7.77 1.48
N SER A 139 -12.90 -7.20 0.44
CA SER A 139 -14.36 -7.04 0.40
C SER A 139 -15.08 -8.39 0.39
N THR A 140 -14.52 -9.39 -0.29
CA THR A 140 -15.13 -10.73 -0.45
C THR A 140 -14.94 -11.63 0.78
N TYR A 141 -13.77 -11.57 1.41
CA TYR A 141 -13.32 -12.51 2.44
C TYR A 141 -13.02 -11.86 3.79
N GLY A 142 -12.80 -10.55 3.83
CA GLY A 142 -12.14 -9.90 4.95
C GLY A 142 -10.69 -10.38 5.14
N GLY A 143 -10.16 -10.12 6.33
CA GLY A 143 -8.82 -10.50 6.74
C GLY A 143 -7.81 -9.37 6.54
N VAL A 144 -6.58 -9.74 6.18
CA VAL A 144 -5.45 -8.82 6.08
C VAL A 144 -4.74 -9.03 4.75
N TRP A 145 -4.51 -7.95 4.02
CA TRP A 145 -3.56 -7.93 2.92
C TRP A 145 -2.20 -7.44 3.42
N LEU A 146 -1.17 -8.23 3.16
CA LEU A 146 0.22 -7.84 3.32
C LEU A 146 0.93 -8.03 1.97
N ASP A 147 1.52 -6.96 1.42
CA ASP A 147 2.39 -7.10 0.25
C ASP A 147 3.49 -8.15 0.49
N ALA A 148 4.02 -8.72 -0.60
CA ALA A 148 5.10 -9.71 -0.51
C ALA A 148 6.39 -9.18 0.14
N THR A 149 6.57 -7.86 0.23
CA THR A 149 7.69 -7.21 0.91
C THR A 149 7.35 -6.75 2.34
N ILE A 150 6.27 -7.23 2.96
CA ILE A 150 6.00 -6.95 4.37
C ILE A 150 6.77 -7.92 5.26
N LEU A 151 7.59 -7.35 6.13
CA LEU A 151 8.31 -8.05 7.18
C LEU A 151 7.53 -7.95 8.49
N LEU A 152 7.26 -9.10 9.13
CA LEU A 152 6.75 -9.17 10.50
C LEU A 152 7.87 -9.49 11.48
N THR A 153 8.03 -8.64 12.49
CA THR A 153 9.00 -8.85 13.58
C THR A 153 8.35 -9.33 14.88
N GLY A 154 7.02 -9.34 14.91
CA GLY A 154 6.19 -9.87 15.98
C GLY A 154 4.76 -10.07 15.48
N SER A 155 3.85 -10.44 16.38
CA SER A 155 2.44 -10.63 16.04
C SER A 155 1.77 -9.37 15.53
N ILE A 156 0.81 -9.55 14.62
CA ILE A 156 -0.11 -8.51 14.17
C ILE A 156 -0.88 -7.95 15.39
N PRO A 157 -0.92 -6.61 15.60
CA PRO A 157 -1.69 -6.02 16.69
C PRO A 157 -3.19 -6.27 16.56
N ALA A 158 -3.80 -6.90 17.57
CA ALA A 158 -5.23 -7.22 17.58
C ALA A 158 -6.16 -5.99 17.52
N VAL A 159 -5.66 -4.79 17.76
CA VAL A 159 -6.43 -3.54 17.65
C VAL A 159 -6.90 -3.29 16.21
N TYR A 160 -6.10 -3.66 15.21
CA TYR A 160 -6.46 -3.46 13.80
C TYR A 160 -7.54 -4.43 13.32
N GLU A 161 -7.73 -5.55 14.02
CA GLU A 161 -8.80 -6.51 13.72
C GLU A 161 -10.17 -6.02 14.17
N LYS A 162 -10.22 -5.09 15.12
CA LYS A 162 -11.46 -4.62 15.75
C LYS A 162 -12.14 -3.50 14.96
N THR A 163 -11.47 -2.96 13.96
CA THR A 163 -12.03 -1.91 13.09
C THR A 163 -12.71 -2.53 11.87
N ASP A 164 -13.63 -1.79 11.25
CA ASP A 164 -14.27 -2.22 9.99
C ASP A 164 -13.22 -2.38 8.88
N PHE A 165 -12.29 -1.44 8.79
CA PHE A 165 -11.04 -1.59 8.06
C PHE A 165 -9.91 -0.86 8.79
N PHE A 166 -8.67 -1.13 8.43
CA PHE A 166 -7.52 -0.36 8.89
C PHE A 166 -6.44 -0.29 7.81
N MET A 167 -5.87 0.90 7.65
CA MET A 167 -4.63 1.15 6.91
C MET A 167 -3.85 2.25 7.61
N TYR A 168 -2.52 2.22 7.47
CA TYR A 168 -1.71 3.33 7.97
C TYR A 168 -1.97 4.59 7.15
N GLN A 169 -2.11 5.73 7.84
CA GLN A 169 -2.43 7.02 7.25
C GLN A 169 -1.47 8.11 7.73
N ARG A 170 -1.26 9.13 6.91
CA ARG A 170 -0.41 10.28 7.21
C ARG A 170 -0.94 11.04 8.42
N SER A 171 -0.19 11.00 9.52
CA SER A 171 -0.47 11.74 10.75
C SER A 171 0.15 13.13 10.70
N ASP A 172 -0.60 14.16 11.11
CA ASP A 172 -0.10 15.54 11.15
C ASP A 172 0.79 15.80 12.37
N GLU A 173 0.83 14.86 13.31
CA GLU A 173 1.66 14.84 14.52
C GLU A 173 3.09 14.32 14.27
N GLU A 174 3.41 13.86 13.07
CA GLU A 174 4.78 13.47 12.70
C GLU A 174 5.76 14.62 12.97
N LYS A 175 6.81 14.35 13.74
CA LYS A 175 7.81 15.35 14.14
C LYS A 175 8.84 15.60 13.03
N ASN A 176 9.20 14.54 12.29
CA ASN A 176 10.29 14.55 11.33
C ASN A 176 9.80 14.75 9.88
N LYS A 177 8.79 15.61 9.66
CA LYS A 177 8.16 15.84 8.35
C LYS A 177 9.17 16.10 7.24
N LYS A 178 10.16 16.96 7.50
CA LYS A 178 11.20 17.32 6.53
C LYS A 178 12.08 16.13 6.13
N TYR A 179 12.40 15.24 7.08
CA TYR A 179 13.15 14.01 6.77
C TYR A 179 12.35 13.15 5.79
N TRP A 180 11.09 12.86 6.13
CA TRP A 180 10.21 12.03 5.30
C TRP A 180 9.94 12.63 3.91
N GLU A 181 9.71 13.94 3.81
CA GLU A 181 9.61 14.65 2.53
C GLU A 181 10.88 14.47 1.66
N ASN A 182 12.06 14.34 2.28
CA ASN A 182 13.30 14.09 1.56
C ASN A 182 13.47 12.61 1.18
N VAL A 183 12.96 11.67 1.98
CA VAL A 183 12.96 10.23 1.65
C VAL A 183 12.22 9.98 0.36
N TYR A 184 10.98 10.49 0.25
CA TYR A 184 10.22 10.40 -1.00
C TYR A 184 9.12 11.47 -1.10
N ALA A 185 9.49 12.63 -1.65
CA ALA A 185 8.62 13.81 -1.74
C ALA A 185 7.29 13.59 -2.47
N TYR A 186 7.16 12.53 -3.29
CA TYR A 186 5.92 12.23 -3.99
C TYR A 186 4.90 11.49 -3.12
N TYR A 187 5.37 10.83 -2.05
CA TYR A 187 4.56 10.05 -1.12
C TYR A 187 4.44 10.73 0.25
N PHE A 188 5.53 11.27 0.77
CA PHE A 188 5.57 11.95 2.05
C PHE A 188 5.32 13.45 1.87
N GLY A 189 4.15 13.94 2.31
CA GLY A 189 3.80 15.35 2.26
C GLY A 189 2.70 15.73 3.26
N TRP A 190 2.79 16.95 3.80
CA TRP A 190 1.87 17.49 4.82
C TRP A 190 1.17 18.77 4.41
N GLU A 191 1.31 19.18 3.15
CA GLU A 191 0.59 20.35 2.65
C GLU A 191 -0.92 20.06 2.60
N PRO A 192 -1.80 21.06 2.86
CA PRO A 192 -3.25 20.84 2.91
C PRO A 192 -3.86 20.18 1.67
N ASN A 193 -3.25 20.37 0.50
CA ASN A 193 -3.72 19.80 -0.77
C ASN A 193 -2.97 18.53 -1.20
N PHE A 194 -2.13 17.95 -0.34
CA PHE A 194 -1.45 16.69 -0.61
C PHE A 194 -2.43 15.52 -0.40
N LYS A 195 -2.55 14.66 -1.40
CA LYS A 195 -3.62 13.64 -1.49
C LYS A 195 -3.13 12.22 -1.24
N VAL A 196 -1.83 11.95 -1.40
CA VAL A 196 -1.25 10.65 -1.06
C VAL A 196 -1.01 10.61 0.45
N ARG A 197 -1.97 10.06 1.18
CA ARG A 197 -2.00 10.09 2.65
C ARG A 197 -2.22 8.73 3.30
N MET A 198 -2.02 7.63 2.57
CA MET A 198 -2.13 6.27 3.13
C MET A 198 -1.16 5.29 2.49
N LEU A 199 -0.82 4.25 3.26
CA LEU A 199 -0.02 3.12 2.83
C LEU A 199 -0.93 1.96 2.42
N SER A 200 -0.94 1.63 1.13
CA SER A 200 -1.82 0.58 0.58
C SER A 200 -1.28 -0.85 0.71
N SER A 201 -0.01 -1.02 1.11
CA SER A 201 0.66 -2.33 1.19
C SER A 201 0.28 -3.17 2.42
N ILE A 202 -0.41 -2.56 3.38
CA ILE A 202 -0.89 -3.18 4.61
C ILE A 202 -2.33 -2.73 4.80
N LEU A 203 -3.28 -3.64 4.69
CA LEU A 203 -4.70 -3.32 4.72
C LEU A 203 -5.48 -4.41 5.44
N PHE A 204 -6.30 -4.02 6.40
CA PHE A 204 -7.17 -4.88 7.18
C PHE A 204 -8.60 -4.55 6.80
N ALA A 205 -9.47 -5.55 6.73
CA ALA A 205 -10.89 -5.33 6.53
C ALA A 205 -11.72 -6.46 7.12
N GLN A 206 -12.88 -6.10 7.66
CA GLN A 206 -13.98 -7.03 7.77
C GLN A 206 -14.54 -7.32 6.38
N LYS A 207 -15.08 -8.53 6.22
CA LYS A 207 -15.83 -8.90 5.02
C LYS A 207 -16.96 -7.88 4.82
N GLU A 208 -17.16 -7.46 3.57
CA GLU A 208 -18.19 -6.48 3.19
C GLU A 208 -18.02 -5.08 3.82
N SER A 209 -16.82 -4.72 4.32
CA SER A 209 -16.53 -3.35 4.74
C SER A 209 -16.94 -2.34 3.65
N GLU A 210 -17.69 -1.30 4.02
CA GLU A 210 -18.31 -0.36 3.07
C GLU A 210 -17.25 0.41 2.27
N ILE A 211 -16.19 0.88 2.93
CA ILE A 211 -15.08 1.58 2.27
C ILE A 211 -14.37 0.64 1.28
N ILE A 212 -14.04 -0.58 1.71
CA ILE A 212 -13.29 -1.52 0.86
C ILE A 212 -14.13 -2.01 -0.32
N SER A 213 -15.43 -2.23 -0.10
CA SER A 213 -16.37 -2.60 -1.16
C SER A 213 -16.54 -1.46 -2.17
N THR A 214 -16.67 -0.21 -1.70
CA THR A 214 -16.75 0.97 -2.59
C THR A 214 -15.46 1.16 -3.40
N LEU A 215 -14.28 0.99 -2.78
CA LEU A 215 -13.01 1.02 -3.51
C LEU A 215 -12.92 -0.10 -4.55
N THR A 216 -13.43 -1.29 -4.24
CA THR A 216 -13.50 -2.42 -5.18
C THR A 216 -14.34 -2.04 -6.41
N ASP A 217 -15.52 -1.47 -6.19
CA ASP A 217 -16.42 -1.05 -7.28
C ASP A 217 -15.79 0.03 -8.17
N LEU A 218 -15.20 1.05 -7.55
CA LEU A 218 -14.57 2.16 -8.26
C LEU A 218 -13.33 1.72 -9.05
N LEU A 219 -12.51 0.82 -8.50
CA LEU A 219 -11.39 0.23 -9.23
C LEU A 219 -11.89 -0.68 -10.36
N LEU A 220 -12.90 -1.53 -10.15
CA LEU A 220 -13.46 -2.33 -11.23
C LEU A 220 -14.04 -1.46 -12.35
N TYR A 221 -14.75 -0.38 -12.00
CA TYR A 221 -15.23 0.60 -12.97
C TYR A 221 -14.08 1.27 -13.74
N PHE A 222 -13.00 1.65 -13.06
CA PHE A 222 -11.80 2.18 -13.71
C PHE A 222 -11.21 1.16 -14.69
N TRP A 223 -11.03 -0.08 -14.23
CA TRP A 223 -10.54 -1.19 -15.06
C TRP A 223 -11.50 -1.51 -16.21
N LYS A 224 -12.80 -1.23 -16.10
CA LYS A 224 -13.73 -1.38 -17.22
C LYS A 224 -13.58 -0.27 -18.25
N THR A 225 -13.43 0.98 -17.81
CA THR A 225 -13.65 2.17 -18.66
C THR A 225 -12.39 2.88 -19.14
N GLN A 226 -11.25 2.72 -18.45
CA GLN A 226 -10.03 3.47 -18.76
C GLN A 226 -8.97 2.60 -19.42
N ASP A 227 -8.11 3.15 -20.27
CA ASP A 227 -7.07 2.38 -20.97
C ASP A 227 -5.64 2.69 -20.48
N SER A 228 -5.51 3.61 -19.53
CA SER A 228 -4.23 3.97 -18.94
C SER A 228 -4.38 4.50 -17.53
N LEU A 229 -3.35 4.30 -16.71
CA LEU A 229 -3.29 4.81 -15.35
C LEU A 229 -2.84 6.28 -15.35
N PRO A 230 -3.58 7.22 -14.72
CA PRO A 230 -3.20 8.64 -14.70
C PRO A 230 -1.99 8.92 -13.81
N ASP A 231 -1.77 8.11 -12.78
CA ASP A 231 -0.65 8.23 -11.84
C ASP A 231 -0.41 6.92 -11.08
N TYR A 232 0.83 6.64 -10.68
CA TYR A 232 1.15 5.48 -9.85
C TYR A 232 0.33 5.44 -8.54
N PHE A 233 0.06 6.60 -7.93
CA PHE A 233 -0.70 6.72 -6.69
C PHE A 233 -2.20 6.93 -6.89
N CYS A 234 -2.74 6.51 -8.05
CA CYS A 234 -4.16 6.65 -8.38
C CYS A 234 -5.08 6.08 -7.29
N PHE A 235 -4.74 4.91 -6.73
CA PHE A 235 -5.51 4.25 -5.68
C PHE A 235 -5.48 5.03 -4.34
N GLN A 236 -4.33 5.57 -3.96
CA GLN A 236 -4.16 6.33 -2.72
C GLN A 236 -4.94 7.65 -2.79
N ILE A 237 -4.93 8.30 -3.96
CA ILE A 237 -5.69 9.53 -4.19
C ILE A 237 -7.18 9.23 -4.21
N LEU A 238 -7.62 8.13 -4.83
CA LEU A 238 -9.01 7.65 -4.77
C LEU A 238 -9.49 7.49 -3.33
N PHE A 239 -8.72 6.76 -2.51
CA PHE A 239 -9.05 6.57 -1.09
C PHE A 239 -9.20 7.92 -0.37
N ASN A 240 -8.24 8.83 -0.56
CA ASN A 240 -8.26 10.14 0.08
C ASN A 240 -9.53 10.92 -0.30
N GLU A 241 -9.88 10.97 -1.59
CA GLU A 241 -11.08 11.70 -2.04
C GLU A 241 -12.38 11.04 -1.58
N LEU A 242 -12.44 9.71 -1.56
CA LEU A 242 -13.59 8.96 -1.06
C LEU A 242 -13.83 9.26 0.43
N VAL A 243 -12.81 9.08 1.27
CA VAL A 243 -12.94 9.24 2.71
C VAL A 243 -13.16 10.71 3.07
N ALA A 244 -12.38 11.64 2.50
CA ALA A 244 -12.48 13.04 2.88
C ALA A 244 -13.82 13.69 2.50
N ASN A 245 -14.38 13.34 1.33
CA ASN A 245 -15.53 14.07 0.78
C ASN A 245 -16.86 13.32 0.89
N TYR A 246 -16.85 11.99 0.99
CA TYR A 246 -18.07 11.18 0.96
C TYR A 246 -18.28 10.36 2.23
N ARG A 247 -17.21 9.83 2.83
CA ARG A 247 -17.30 8.88 3.96
C ARG A 247 -16.36 9.22 5.14
N PRO A 248 -16.29 10.48 5.62
CA PRO A 248 -15.32 10.85 6.66
C PRO A 248 -15.59 10.16 8.00
N ALA A 249 -16.87 9.93 8.34
CA ALA A 249 -17.28 9.27 9.58
C ALA A 249 -16.99 7.77 9.61
N GLU A 250 -16.72 7.16 8.44
CA GLU A 250 -16.43 5.73 8.31
C GLU A 250 -14.92 5.46 8.32
N ASN A 251 -14.06 6.49 8.42
CA ASN A 251 -12.61 6.30 8.40
C ASN A 251 -12.10 5.50 9.63
N CYS A 252 -10.99 4.79 9.45
CA CYS A 252 -10.30 4.12 10.54
C CYS A 252 -9.47 5.11 11.39
N PRO A 253 -9.08 4.75 12.62
CA PRO A 253 -8.14 5.54 13.42
C PRO A 253 -6.83 5.80 12.66
N ILE A 254 -6.31 7.02 12.76
CA ILE A 254 -5.07 7.43 12.10
C ILE A 254 -3.89 6.87 12.90
N VAL A 255 -3.14 5.96 12.27
CA VAL A 255 -1.81 5.53 12.72
C VAL A 255 -0.81 5.89 11.64
N ASN A 256 0.24 6.60 12.03
CA ASN A 256 1.19 7.25 11.12
C ASN A 256 1.84 6.25 10.14
N ASP A 257 1.67 6.50 8.84
CA ASP A 257 2.24 5.70 7.74
C ASP A 257 3.75 5.84 7.57
N CYS A 258 4.42 6.74 8.29
CA CYS A 258 5.87 6.71 8.45
C CYS A 258 6.37 5.44 9.15
N ILE A 259 5.62 4.93 10.14
CA ILE A 259 6.09 3.91 11.07
C ILE A 259 6.56 2.63 10.34
N PRO A 260 5.78 2.05 9.40
CA PRO A 260 6.22 0.85 8.68
C PRO A 260 7.49 1.03 7.84
N HIS A 261 7.89 2.27 7.53
CA HIS A 261 9.07 2.56 6.71
C HIS A 261 10.35 2.82 7.54
N ILE A 262 10.26 2.90 8.87
CA ILE A 262 11.40 3.25 9.72
C ILE A 262 12.56 2.25 9.52
N ILE A 263 12.32 0.95 9.70
CA ILE A 263 13.37 -0.08 9.55
C ILE A 263 13.99 -0.04 8.14
N GLN A 264 13.15 0.07 7.10
CA GLN A 264 13.60 0.15 5.72
C GLN A 264 14.53 1.35 5.48
N THR A 265 14.15 2.52 5.98
CA THR A 265 14.95 3.74 5.81
C THR A 265 16.24 3.69 6.63
N LYS A 266 16.23 3.12 7.84
CA LYS A 266 17.46 2.85 8.63
C LYS A 266 18.41 1.88 7.93
N ILE A 267 17.90 0.89 7.21
CA ILE A 267 18.74 -0.04 6.44
C ILE A 267 19.37 0.66 5.24
N ASN A 268 18.63 1.54 4.55
CA ASN A 268 19.07 2.20 3.31
C ASN A 268 19.81 3.53 3.51
N GLY A 269 19.73 4.13 4.68
CA GLY A 269 20.25 5.48 4.93
C GLY A 269 20.45 5.76 6.41
N THR A 270 20.39 7.04 6.76
CA THR A 270 20.64 7.56 8.11
C THR A 270 19.34 8.10 8.70
N TYR A 271 18.49 7.21 9.21
CA TYR A 271 17.39 7.61 10.09
C TYR A 271 17.83 7.37 11.53
N ASP A 272 18.41 8.37 12.17
CA ASP A 272 19.06 8.19 13.47
C ASP A 272 18.18 8.64 14.64
N ASP A 273 16.97 9.12 14.36
CA ASP A 273 16.04 9.67 15.38
C ASP A 273 15.48 8.61 16.34
N VAL A 274 15.52 7.33 15.96
CA VAL A 274 15.12 6.19 16.80
C VAL A 274 16.11 5.04 16.61
N SER A 275 16.35 4.23 17.65
CA SER A 275 17.16 3.02 17.57
C SER A 275 16.45 1.92 16.76
N PHE A 276 17.15 0.80 16.48
CA PHE A 276 16.48 -0.35 15.85
C PHE A 276 15.50 -1.01 16.83
N GLU A 277 15.85 -1.07 18.11
CA GLU A 277 15.03 -1.60 19.18
C GLU A 277 13.73 -0.79 19.34
N GLU A 278 13.84 0.54 19.42
CA GLU A 278 12.68 1.44 19.47
C GLU A 278 11.80 1.30 18.23
N ALA A 279 12.40 1.17 17.04
CA ALA A 279 11.66 0.94 15.81
C ALA A 279 10.88 -0.39 15.80
N LEU A 280 11.44 -1.44 16.40
CA LEU A 280 10.78 -2.74 16.56
C LEU A 280 9.68 -2.71 17.62
N GLU A 281 9.80 -1.87 18.65
CA GLU A 281 8.74 -1.64 19.65
C GLU A 281 7.57 -0.81 19.09
N LEU A 282 7.86 0.16 18.21
CA LEU A 282 6.85 1.02 17.58
C LEU A 282 5.89 0.25 16.66
N SER A 283 6.36 -0.80 15.99
CA SER A 283 5.53 -1.63 15.12
C SER A 283 6.16 -3.01 14.90
N ASN A 284 5.30 -4.01 14.83
CA ASN A 284 5.68 -5.35 14.37
C ASN A 284 5.57 -5.53 12.85
N ILE A 285 5.01 -4.55 12.14
CA ILE A 285 4.72 -4.63 10.70
C ILE A 285 5.56 -3.59 9.97
N HIS A 286 6.44 -4.05 9.08
CA HIS A 286 7.41 -3.20 8.40
C HIS A 286 7.35 -3.38 6.89
N LYS A 287 7.30 -2.27 6.15
CA LYS A 287 7.34 -2.27 4.69
C LYS A 287 8.79 -2.29 4.23
N MET A 288 9.20 -3.36 3.55
CA MET A 288 10.53 -3.49 2.95
C MET A 288 10.51 -3.11 1.47
N THR A 289 11.72 -2.96 0.92
CA THR A 289 12.00 -2.74 -0.50
C THR A 289 13.12 -3.70 -0.94
N TYR A 290 13.45 -3.68 -2.23
CA TYR A 290 14.67 -4.32 -2.72
C TYR A 290 15.90 -3.62 -2.17
N PHE A 291 16.83 -4.43 -1.67
CA PHE A 291 18.06 -3.99 -1.04
C PHE A 291 19.27 -4.42 -1.88
N ASP A 292 20.32 -3.59 -1.86
CA ASP A 292 21.63 -4.05 -2.31
C ASP A 292 22.24 -5.07 -1.32
N ALA A 293 23.35 -5.68 -1.70
CA ALA A 293 23.99 -6.72 -0.88
C ALA A 293 24.38 -6.22 0.53
N ALA A 294 24.82 -4.96 0.67
CA ALA A 294 25.23 -4.40 1.95
C ALA A 294 24.02 -4.14 2.85
N ALA A 295 22.94 -3.60 2.29
CA ALA A 295 21.66 -3.42 2.96
C ALA A 295 21.04 -4.76 3.38
N MET A 296 21.15 -5.81 2.56
CA MET A 296 20.72 -7.17 2.93
C MET A 296 21.50 -7.74 4.12
N ILE A 297 22.82 -7.50 4.20
CA ILE A 297 23.62 -7.89 5.36
C ILE A 297 23.15 -7.15 6.62
N ARG A 298 22.94 -5.84 6.55
CA ARG A 298 22.42 -5.04 7.67
C ARG A 298 21.06 -5.53 8.15
N LEU A 299 20.12 -5.79 7.22
CA LEU A 299 18.80 -6.36 7.55
C LEU A 299 18.94 -7.68 8.33
N LYS A 300 19.78 -8.60 7.85
CA LYS A 300 20.00 -9.89 8.52
C LYS A 300 20.60 -9.74 9.92
N MET A 301 21.46 -8.74 10.14
CA MET A 301 21.98 -8.44 11.47
C MET A 301 20.88 -7.95 12.41
N VAL A 302 20.05 -6.99 11.98
CA VAL A 302 18.92 -6.47 12.77
C VAL A 302 17.94 -7.59 13.11
N LEU A 303 17.62 -8.46 12.14
CA LEU A 303 16.73 -9.60 12.37
C LEU A 303 17.27 -10.64 13.35
N ARG A 304 18.59 -10.74 13.53
CA ARG A 304 19.20 -11.60 14.57
C ARG A 304 19.04 -10.97 15.95
N LEU A 305 19.20 -9.65 16.06
CA LEU A 305 18.98 -8.93 17.31
C LEU A 305 17.53 -9.08 17.77
N ALA A 306 16.56 -8.88 16.86
CA ALA A 306 15.13 -9.01 17.15
C ALA A 306 14.69 -10.42 17.59
N ARG A 307 15.46 -11.48 17.27
CA ARG A 307 15.16 -12.86 17.69
C ARG A 307 15.71 -13.20 19.08
N ASN A 308 16.66 -12.41 19.57
CA ASN A 308 17.37 -12.64 20.82
C ASN A 308 16.91 -11.70 21.95
N ALA A 309 16.01 -10.77 21.65
CA ALA A 309 15.34 -9.88 22.60
C ALA A 309 13.99 -10.47 23.02
#